data_AF-A0A1S9NAT5-F1
#
_entry.id   AF-A0A1S9NAT5-F1
#
_cell.length_a   1.000
_cell.length_b   1.000
_cell.length_c   1.000
_cell.angle_alpha   90.00
_cell.angle_beta   90.00
_cell.angle_gamma   90.00
#
_symmetry.space_group_name_H-M   'P 1'
#
loop_
_entity.id
_entity.type
_entity.pdbx_description
1 polymer ?
#
loop_
_entity_poly.entity_id
_entity_poly.type
_entity_poly.pdbx_seq_one_letter_code
_entity_poly.pdbx_strand_id
1 'polypeptide(L)'
;MFQVNGTTTIFPNWDDNNNLSIIKEPYPKNVINTSSISDFYNYPVNSLVVVNNKAYFSDADNKSTLSSIDLSNRAYTPNLVSGKVSNIIAVSNVIYFINADDGNKLHAFDINNNTDTIICSDNVGNYLVDENTILYENKSDNSTLYAVNIDATQKQKLTNFSVNSFGPYSGVILAINSSDNNNLYSISLTDLSTKRLAIMNGEDMKIINGTIYFINVSNNRHLSKMAVNLTSATPAVNFTDISDYEINEYYPTSKGIFARKGVNVNNGYIFLPL
;
A
#
# COMPACT_ATOMS: atom_id res chain seq x y z
N MET A 1 -1.15 1.81 -5.51
CA MET A 1 -1.95 2.76 -6.30
C MET A 1 -1.22 3.18 -7.57
N PHE A 2 0.03 3.65 -7.50
CA PHE A 2 0.89 3.81 -8.68
C PHE A 2 1.53 2.48 -9.06
N GLN A 3 1.40 2.07 -10.32
CA GLN A 3 1.89 0.77 -10.83
C GLN A 3 2.88 0.99 -11.97
N VAL A 4 4.15 0.66 -11.73
CA VAL A 4 5.21 0.77 -12.75
C VAL A 4 5.13 -0.44 -13.68
N ASN A 5 5.06 -0.17 -14.98
CA ASN A 5 5.06 -1.17 -16.05
C ASN A 5 6.04 -0.73 -17.15
N GLY A 6 7.27 -1.23 -17.07
CA GLY A 6 8.37 -0.82 -17.96
C GLY A 6 8.73 0.66 -17.80
N THR A 7 8.54 1.44 -18.87
CA THR A 7 8.77 2.90 -18.92
C THR A 7 7.50 3.71 -18.67
N THR A 8 6.42 3.05 -18.25
CA THR A 8 5.12 3.65 -18.00
C THR A 8 4.71 3.47 -16.54
N THR A 9 3.93 4.41 -16.02
CA THR A 9 3.26 4.26 -14.71
C THR A 9 1.77 4.49 -14.88
N ILE A 10 1.00 3.53 -14.37
CA ILE A 10 -0.45 3.54 -14.38
C ILE A 10 -0.94 3.98 -12.99
N PHE A 11 -1.89 4.90 -12.93
CA PHE A 11 -2.36 5.49 -11.68
C PHE A 11 -3.76 6.14 -11.82
N PRO A 12 -4.53 6.32 -10.73
CA PRO A 12 -5.69 7.20 -10.72
C PRO A 12 -5.25 8.65 -10.83
N ASN A 13 -5.72 9.35 -11.85
CA ASN A 13 -5.46 10.77 -12.01
C ASN A 13 -6.52 11.60 -11.30
N TRP A 14 -6.15 12.19 -10.15
CA TRP A 14 -7.09 12.96 -9.34
C TRP A 14 -7.60 14.22 -10.07
N ASP A 15 -6.77 14.83 -10.92
CA ASP A 15 -7.16 15.98 -11.76
C ASP A 15 -8.21 15.62 -12.83
N ASP A 16 -8.44 14.32 -13.06
CA ASP A 16 -9.39 13.78 -14.01
C ASP A 16 -10.35 12.79 -13.32
N ASN A 17 -10.99 13.21 -12.21
CA ASN A 17 -11.98 12.41 -11.49
C ASN A 17 -11.49 11.01 -11.06
N ASN A 18 -10.20 10.85 -10.74
CA ASN A 18 -9.55 9.58 -10.45
C ASN A 18 -9.57 8.56 -11.60
N ASN A 19 -9.77 9.01 -12.84
CA ASN A 19 -9.68 8.17 -14.01
C ASN A 19 -8.30 7.51 -14.12
N LEU A 20 -8.30 6.23 -14.48
CA LEU A 20 -7.10 5.48 -14.80
C LEU A 20 -6.31 6.20 -15.90
N SER A 21 -5.07 6.54 -15.61
CA SER A 21 -4.21 7.31 -16.50
C SER A 21 -2.82 6.70 -16.58
N ILE A 22 -2.11 7.01 -17.66
CA ILE A 22 -0.73 6.56 -17.89
C ILE A 22 0.17 7.76 -18.07
N ILE A 23 1.29 7.78 -17.35
CA ILE A 23 2.42 8.68 -17.58
C ILE A 23 3.63 7.88 -18.07
N LYS A 24 4.50 8.51 -18.86
CA LYS A 24 5.73 7.89 -19.39
C LYS A 24 6.96 8.60 -18.86
N GLU A 25 8.06 7.86 -18.79
CA GLU A 25 9.38 8.44 -18.54
C GLU A 25 9.82 9.35 -19.70
N PRO A 26 10.59 10.44 -19.41
CA PRO A 26 10.98 10.90 -18.07
C PRO A 26 9.82 11.56 -17.32
N TYR A 27 9.70 11.26 -16.02
CA TYR A 27 8.64 11.85 -15.19
C TYR A 27 8.85 13.36 -14.96
N PRO A 28 7.77 14.14 -14.79
CA PRO A 28 7.87 15.56 -14.49
C PRO A 28 8.60 15.79 -13.18
N LYS A 29 9.47 16.81 -13.12
CA LYS A 29 10.19 17.18 -11.89
C LYS A 29 9.33 17.85 -10.81
N ASN A 30 8.08 18.21 -11.15
CA ASN A 30 7.17 18.97 -10.28
C ASN A 30 5.83 18.22 -10.15
N VAL A 31 4.72 18.93 -10.35
CA VAL A 31 3.37 18.39 -10.34
C VAL A 31 3.10 17.65 -11.65
N ILE A 32 2.58 16.43 -11.53
CA ILE A 32 1.97 15.68 -12.62
C ILE A 32 0.61 16.32 -12.88
N ASN A 33 0.48 16.94 -14.05
CA ASN A 33 -0.75 17.58 -14.51
C ASN A 33 -1.24 16.89 -15.79
N THR A 34 -2.40 17.30 -16.28
CA THR A 34 -3.02 16.74 -17.50
C THR A 34 -2.09 16.73 -18.72
N SER A 35 -1.20 17.72 -18.88
CA SER A 35 -0.25 17.76 -20.01
C SER A 35 0.89 16.74 -19.89
N SER A 36 1.13 16.19 -18.70
CA SER A 36 2.10 15.12 -18.45
C SER A 36 1.54 13.74 -18.80
N ILE A 37 0.22 13.61 -18.98
CA ILE A 37 -0.46 12.33 -19.19
C ILE A 37 -0.27 11.88 -20.64
N SER A 38 0.15 10.63 -20.80
CA SER A 38 0.38 10.00 -22.09
C SER A 38 -0.84 9.25 -22.63
N ASP A 39 -1.72 8.79 -21.75
CA ASP A 39 -2.95 8.11 -22.12
C ASP A 39 -3.99 8.20 -20.99
N PHE A 40 -5.26 8.29 -21.37
CA PHE A 40 -6.41 8.38 -20.47
C PHE A 40 -7.35 7.19 -20.71
N TYR A 41 -7.92 6.72 -19.61
CA TYR A 41 -8.95 5.69 -19.59
C TYR A 41 -10.11 6.22 -18.75
N ASN A 42 -11.32 6.22 -19.30
CA ASN A 42 -12.53 6.74 -18.64
C ASN A 42 -13.08 5.74 -17.62
N TYR A 43 -12.25 5.34 -16.66
CA TYR A 43 -12.61 4.45 -15.55
C TYR A 43 -12.07 5.06 -14.26
N PRO A 44 -12.92 5.68 -13.43
CA PRO A 44 -12.54 6.14 -12.10
C PRO A 44 -12.12 4.97 -11.20
N VAL A 45 -10.92 5.04 -10.62
CA VAL A 45 -10.35 3.95 -9.82
C VAL A 45 -9.99 4.38 -8.40
N ASN A 46 -10.36 3.56 -7.41
CA ASN A 46 -10.00 3.79 -6.00
C ASN A 46 -8.77 2.95 -5.57
N SER A 47 -8.56 1.80 -6.20
CA SER A 47 -7.44 0.90 -5.96
C SER A 47 -7.11 0.15 -7.26
N LEU A 48 -5.84 -0.19 -7.46
CA LEU A 48 -5.31 -0.60 -8.75
C LEU A 48 -4.02 -1.42 -8.57
N VAL A 49 -3.91 -2.49 -9.34
CA VAL A 49 -2.71 -3.29 -9.59
C VAL A 49 -2.58 -3.60 -11.09
N VAL A 50 -1.35 -3.82 -11.58
CA VAL A 50 -1.10 -4.22 -12.96
C VAL A 50 -0.41 -5.58 -12.96
N VAL A 51 -0.99 -6.54 -13.69
CA VAL A 51 -0.46 -7.90 -13.86
C VAL A 51 -0.48 -8.21 -15.35
N ASN A 52 0.65 -8.64 -15.92
CA ASN A 52 0.77 -9.04 -17.34
C ASN A 52 0.17 -8.01 -18.33
N ASN A 53 0.50 -6.72 -18.16
CA ASN A 53 -0.01 -5.61 -18.97
C ASN A 53 -1.55 -5.43 -18.95
N LYS A 54 -2.21 -5.99 -17.94
CA LYS A 54 -3.63 -5.78 -17.66
C LYS A 54 -3.76 -5.05 -16.32
N ALA A 55 -4.53 -3.97 -16.30
CA ALA A 55 -4.86 -3.28 -15.06
C ALA A 55 -6.10 -3.94 -14.44
N TYR A 56 -6.02 -4.22 -13.14
CA TYR A 56 -7.11 -4.69 -12.32
C TYR A 56 -7.38 -3.65 -11.23
N PHE A 57 -8.64 -3.26 -11.07
CA PHE A 57 -8.97 -2.10 -10.26
C PHE A 57 -10.38 -2.18 -9.69
N SER A 58 -10.60 -1.44 -8.61
CA SER A 58 -11.93 -1.19 -8.07
C SER A 58 -12.60 -0.09 -8.89
N ASP A 59 -13.56 -0.46 -9.73
CA ASP A 59 -14.22 0.45 -10.68
C ASP A 59 -15.32 1.25 -9.99
N ALA A 60 -15.09 2.55 -9.74
CA ALA A 60 -16.01 3.35 -8.95
C ALA A 60 -17.37 3.58 -9.66
N ASP A 61 -17.41 3.58 -10.99
CA ASP A 61 -18.65 3.70 -11.76
C ASP A 61 -19.44 2.39 -11.74
N ASN A 62 -18.75 1.26 -11.56
CA ASN A 62 -19.34 -0.06 -11.44
C ASN A 62 -19.38 -0.56 -9.99
N LYS A 63 -19.88 0.28 -9.09
CA LYS A 63 -20.10 -0.04 -7.66
C LYS A 63 -18.82 -0.47 -6.91
N SER A 64 -17.65 -0.04 -7.35
CA SER A 64 -16.34 -0.42 -6.80
C SER A 64 -16.05 -1.92 -6.85
N THR A 65 -16.64 -2.69 -7.77
CA THR A 65 -16.28 -4.11 -7.95
C THR A 65 -14.92 -4.26 -8.64
N LEU A 66 -14.29 -5.44 -8.50
CA LEU A 66 -13.06 -5.73 -9.25
C LEU A 66 -13.38 -5.82 -10.73
N SER A 67 -12.77 -4.94 -11.51
CA SER A 67 -12.84 -4.93 -12.97
C SER A 67 -11.42 -4.94 -13.55
N SER A 68 -11.30 -5.19 -14.84
CA SER A 68 -9.99 -5.18 -15.51
C SER A 68 -10.04 -4.59 -16.90
N ILE A 69 -8.90 -4.08 -17.35
CA ILE A 69 -8.70 -3.60 -18.72
C ILE A 69 -7.32 -3.99 -19.24
N ASP A 70 -7.28 -4.55 -20.44
CA ASP A 70 -6.04 -4.79 -21.18
C ASP A 70 -5.48 -3.46 -21.69
N LEU A 71 -4.23 -3.14 -21.33
CA LEU A 71 -3.61 -1.84 -21.64
C LEU A 71 -3.14 -1.73 -23.11
N SER A 72 -3.13 -2.83 -23.87
CA SER A 72 -2.75 -2.85 -25.29
C SER A 72 -3.94 -2.62 -26.20
N ASN A 73 -5.07 -3.28 -25.92
CA ASN A 73 -6.24 -3.29 -26.81
C ASN A 73 -7.51 -2.72 -26.19
N ARG A 74 -7.45 -2.26 -24.93
CA ARG A 74 -8.58 -1.69 -24.17
C ARG A 74 -9.75 -2.66 -23.93
N ALA A 75 -9.52 -3.96 -24.02
CA ALA A 75 -10.53 -4.95 -23.69
C ALA A 75 -10.88 -4.86 -22.19
N TYR A 76 -12.09 -4.39 -21.89
CA TYR A 76 -12.62 -4.23 -20.54
C TYR A 76 -13.43 -5.44 -20.10
N THR A 77 -13.29 -5.84 -18.84
CA THR A 77 -14.06 -6.92 -18.21
C THR A 77 -14.53 -6.47 -16.83
N PRO A 78 -15.84 -6.18 -16.65
CA PRO A 78 -16.40 -5.75 -15.37
C PRO A 78 -16.68 -6.92 -14.43
N ASN A 79 -16.86 -6.63 -13.14
CA ASN A 79 -17.49 -7.52 -12.16
C ASN A 79 -16.85 -8.93 -12.07
N LEU A 80 -15.51 -8.98 -11.99
CA LEU A 80 -14.76 -10.23 -11.83
C LEU A 80 -15.08 -10.94 -10.51
N VAL A 81 -15.48 -10.19 -9.48
CA VAL A 81 -15.88 -10.70 -8.16
C VAL A 81 -17.14 -9.99 -7.68
N SER A 82 -17.82 -10.58 -6.69
CA SER A 82 -18.96 -9.98 -6.02
C SER A 82 -18.54 -9.07 -4.87
N GLY A 83 -19.15 -7.88 -4.79
CA GLY A 83 -18.97 -6.95 -3.68
C GLY A 83 -17.94 -5.85 -3.95
N LYS A 84 -17.93 -4.85 -3.05
CA LYS A 84 -17.04 -3.70 -3.11
C LYS A 84 -15.61 -4.05 -2.73
N VAL A 85 -14.69 -3.81 -3.66
CA VAL A 85 -13.28 -4.12 -3.56
C VAL A 85 -12.49 -2.88 -3.16
N SER A 86 -11.54 -3.05 -2.24
CA SER A 86 -10.62 -2.01 -1.81
C SER A 86 -9.25 -2.59 -1.43
N ASN A 87 -8.25 -1.71 -1.33
CA ASN A 87 -6.90 -2.03 -0.89
C ASN A 87 -6.31 -3.25 -1.63
N ILE A 88 -6.16 -3.16 -2.96
CA ILE A 88 -5.79 -4.28 -3.81
C ILE A 88 -4.26 -4.47 -3.82
N ILE A 89 -3.79 -5.70 -3.63
CA ILE A 89 -2.38 -6.12 -3.77
C ILE A 89 -2.32 -7.33 -4.71
N ALA A 90 -1.38 -7.34 -5.65
CA ALA A 90 -1.16 -8.48 -6.52
C ALA A 90 0.17 -9.17 -6.19
N VAL A 91 0.14 -10.49 -6.10
CA VAL A 91 1.35 -11.34 -6.04
C VAL A 91 1.21 -12.41 -7.11
N SER A 92 2.13 -12.41 -8.08
CA SER A 92 2.02 -13.25 -9.27
C SER A 92 0.67 -13.08 -9.99
N ASN A 93 -0.13 -14.15 -10.12
CA ASN A 93 -1.45 -14.14 -10.76
C ASN A 93 -2.61 -14.12 -9.76
N VAL A 94 -2.36 -13.80 -8.49
CA VAL A 94 -3.38 -13.70 -7.45
C VAL A 94 -3.53 -12.25 -7.01
N ILE A 95 -4.78 -11.81 -6.94
CA ILE A 95 -5.17 -10.48 -6.48
C ILE A 95 -5.81 -10.60 -5.11
N TYR A 96 -5.15 -10.07 -4.10
CA TYR A 96 -5.68 -9.95 -2.75
C TYR A 96 -6.42 -8.63 -2.61
N PHE A 97 -7.53 -8.64 -1.87
CA PHE A 97 -8.34 -7.44 -1.65
C PHE A 97 -9.28 -7.56 -0.45
N ILE A 98 -9.71 -6.41 0.05
CA ILE A 98 -10.72 -6.32 1.11
C ILE A 98 -12.10 -6.19 0.46
N ASN A 99 -13.03 -7.05 0.86
CA ASN A 99 -14.43 -6.96 0.46
C ASN A 99 -15.26 -6.20 1.52
N ALA A 100 -15.60 -4.95 1.23
CA ALA A 100 -16.31 -4.09 2.18
C ALA A 100 -17.78 -4.51 2.39
N ASP A 101 -18.39 -5.18 1.40
CA ASP A 101 -19.76 -5.70 1.55
C ASP A 101 -19.81 -7.02 2.33
N ASP A 102 -18.66 -7.71 2.48
CA ASP A 102 -18.53 -8.93 3.29
C ASP A 102 -17.77 -8.69 4.61
N GLY A 103 -18.02 -7.55 5.26
CA GLY A 103 -17.48 -7.25 6.60
C GLY A 103 -15.98 -6.98 6.63
N ASN A 104 -15.41 -6.48 5.52
CA ASN A 104 -13.98 -6.25 5.32
C ASN A 104 -13.13 -7.52 5.44
N LYS A 105 -13.66 -8.67 5.03
CA LYS A 105 -12.86 -9.89 4.91
C LYS A 105 -11.79 -9.74 3.84
N LEU A 106 -10.70 -10.47 4.01
CA LEU A 106 -9.64 -10.56 3.01
C LEU A 106 -9.92 -11.71 2.05
N HIS A 107 -9.96 -11.38 0.76
CA HIS A 107 -10.19 -12.29 -0.35
C HIS A 107 -8.92 -12.43 -1.21
N ALA A 108 -8.85 -13.53 -1.97
CA ALA A 108 -7.86 -13.80 -2.99
C ALA A 108 -8.55 -14.26 -4.27
N PHE A 109 -8.37 -13.50 -5.35
CA PHE A 109 -8.87 -13.80 -6.68
C PHE A 109 -7.73 -14.35 -7.56
N ASP A 110 -7.86 -15.61 -7.99
CA ASP A 110 -6.96 -16.24 -8.95
C ASP A 110 -7.37 -15.84 -10.37
N ILE A 111 -6.50 -15.11 -11.06
CA ILE A 111 -6.72 -14.62 -12.42
C ILE A 111 -6.87 -15.76 -13.43
N ASN A 112 -6.13 -16.86 -13.26
CA ASN A 112 -6.09 -17.95 -14.23
C ASN A 112 -7.34 -18.83 -14.14
N ASN A 113 -7.79 -19.07 -12.91
CA ASN A 113 -8.93 -19.94 -12.64
C ASN A 113 -10.26 -19.16 -12.54
N ASN A 114 -10.20 -17.82 -12.47
CA ASN A 114 -11.36 -16.95 -12.24
C ASN A 114 -12.13 -17.34 -10.97
N THR A 115 -11.39 -17.57 -9.88
CA THR A 115 -11.93 -18.03 -8.59
C THR A 115 -11.59 -17.04 -7.48
N ASP A 116 -12.62 -16.64 -6.73
CA ASP A 116 -12.50 -15.86 -5.50
C ASP A 116 -12.56 -16.78 -4.27
N THR A 117 -11.63 -16.61 -3.33
CA THR A 117 -11.55 -17.37 -2.07
C THR A 117 -11.35 -16.44 -0.89
N ILE A 118 -12.07 -16.68 0.21
CA ILE A 118 -11.87 -15.99 1.48
C ILE A 118 -10.60 -16.53 2.15
N ILE A 119 -9.63 -15.66 2.41
CA ILE A 119 -8.40 -16.00 3.13
C ILE A 119 -8.55 -15.79 4.64
N CYS A 120 -9.21 -14.70 5.04
CA CYS A 120 -9.41 -14.36 6.43
C CYS A 120 -10.81 -13.81 6.66
N SER A 121 -11.50 -14.37 7.67
CA SER A 121 -12.85 -13.97 8.06
C SER A 121 -12.90 -12.80 9.04
N ASP A 122 -11.76 -12.27 9.47
CA ASP A 122 -11.67 -11.14 10.39
C ASP A 122 -12.05 -9.83 9.67
N ASN A 123 -12.34 -8.76 10.42
CA ASN A 123 -12.45 -7.41 9.87
C ASN A 123 -11.02 -6.90 9.62
N VAL A 124 -10.56 -6.99 8.38
CA VAL A 124 -9.20 -6.66 7.99
C VAL A 124 -9.08 -5.17 7.68
N GLY A 125 -8.09 -4.53 8.31
CA GLY A 125 -7.68 -3.15 8.02
C GLY A 125 -6.55 -3.12 6.98
N ASN A 126 -5.46 -2.42 7.30
CA ASN A 126 -4.27 -2.46 6.44
C ASN A 126 -3.68 -3.88 6.39
N TYR A 127 -3.14 -4.28 5.24
CA TYR A 127 -2.46 -5.57 5.09
C TYR A 127 -1.33 -5.49 4.05
N LEU A 128 -0.46 -6.48 4.10
CA LEU A 128 0.65 -6.71 3.17
C LEU A 128 0.70 -8.19 2.83
N VAL A 129 1.17 -8.51 1.63
CA VAL A 129 1.42 -9.88 1.20
C VAL A 129 2.92 -10.02 0.95
N ASP A 130 3.58 -10.89 1.70
CA ASP A 130 5.01 -11.18 1.62
C ASP A 130 5.21 -12.68 1.36
N GLU A 131 5.58 -13.02 0.13
CA GLU A 131 5.68 -14.39 -0.37
C GLU A 131 4.44 -15.25 -0.04
N ASN A 132 4.52 -16.09 1.00
CA ASN A 132 3.49 -17.03 1.42
C ASN A 132 2.73 -16.58 2.68
N THR A 133 3.04 -15.40 3.22
CA THR A 133 2.46 -14.89 4.47
C THR A 133 1.82 -13.54 4.23
N ILE A 134 0.66 -13.35 4.86
CA ILE A 134 -0.08 -12.10 4.87
C ILE A 134 0.00 -11.52 6.27
N LEU A 135 0.54 -10.31 6.38
CA LEU A 135 0.49 -9.51 7.60
C LEU A 135 -0.72 -8.60 7.51
N TYR A 136 -1.54 -8.56 8.55
CA TYR A 136 -2.75 -7.74 8.53
C TYR A 136 -3.12 -7.17 9.89
N GLU A 137 -3.72 -5.99 9.86
CA GLU A 137 -4.36 -5.35 10.99
C GLU A 137 -5.74 -5.98 11.21
N ASN A 138 -5.95 -6.58 12.38
CA ASN A 138 -7.25 -7.14 12.75
C ASN A 138 -8.09 -6.09 13.49
N LYS A 139 -9.00 -5.42 12.78
CA LYS A 139 -9.92 -4.43 13.37
C LYS A 139 -10.92 -5.04 14.33
N SER A 140 -11.25 -6.34 14.19
CA SER A 140 -12.09 -7.06 15.15
C SER A 140 -11.41 -7.27 16.50
N ASP A 141 -10.08 -7.20 16.55
CA ASP A 141 -9.28 -7.31 17.78
C ASP A 141 -8.41 -6.08 17.99
N ASN A 142 -9.08 -4.93 18.17
CA ASN A 142 -8.47 -3.66 18.55
C ASN A 142 -7.32 -3.20 17.64
N SER A 143 -7.41 -3.52 16.34
CA SER A 143 -6.37 -3.18 15.35
C SER A 143 -4.98 -3.77 15.67
N THR A 144 -4.94 -4.93 16.32
CA THR A 144 -3.68 -5.66 16.59
C THR A 144 -3.17 -6.35 15.32
N LEU A 145 -1.87 -6.62 15.26
CA LEU A 145 -1.22 -7.22 14.09
C LEU A 145 -1.32 -8.74 14.14
N TYR A 146 -1.66 -9.33 13.00
CA TYR A 146 -1.75 -10.77 12.78
C TYR A 146 -0.94 -11.19 11.54
N ALA A 147 -0.59 -12.47 11.49
CA ALA A 147 -0.12 -13.17 10.29
C ALA A 147 -1.10 -14.30 9.93
N VAL A 148 -1.22 -14.61 8.64
CA VAL A 148 -1.89 -15.82 8.12
C VAL A 148 -1.18 -16.24 6.83
N ASN A 149 -1.14 -17.54 6.54
CA ASN A 149 -0.61 -18.00 5.26
C ASN A 149 -1.58 -17.70 4.10
N ILE A 150 -1.06 -17.63 2.89
CA ILE A 150 -1.87 -17.42 1.67
C ILE A 150 -2.87 -18.56 1.39
N ASP A 151 -2.68 -19.73 2.01
CA ASP A 151 -3.60 -20.87 1.98
C ASP A 151 -4.62 -20.85 3.13
N ALA A 152 -4.74 -19.72 3.83
CA ALA A 152 -5.59 -19.49 5.00
C ALA A 152 -5.21 -20.31 6.26
N THR A 153 -4.04 -20.96 6.28
CA THR A 153 -3.56 -21.69 7.46
C THR A 153 -2.70 -20.83 8.38
N GLN A 154 -2.36 -21.35 9.56
CA GLN A 154 -1.39 -20.75 10.50
C GLN A 154 -1.69 -19.29 10.92
N LYS A 155 -2.98 -18.96 11.08
CA LYS A 155 -3.38 -17.65 11.60
C LYS A 155 -2.83 -17.44 13.02
N GLN A 156 -2.09 -16.36 13.23
CA GLN A 156 -1.40 -16.08 14.49
C GLN A 156 -1.43 -14.58 14.82
N LYS A 157 -1.75 -14.25 16.08
CA LYS A 157 -1.63 -12.88 16.61
C LYS A 157 -0.15 -12.57 16.90
N LEU A 158 0.33 -11.42 16.46
CA LEU A 158 1.73 -10.99 16.59
C LEU A 158 1.95 -9.90 17.64
N THR A 159 0.94 -9.07 17.93
CA THR A 159 1.05 -7.98 18.90
C THR A 159 -0.15 -7.92 19.85
N ASN A 160 0.07 -7.39 21.06
CA ASN A 160 -0.99 -7.05 22.01
C ASN A 160 -1.30 -5.54 22.04
N PHE A 161 -0.85 -4.80 21.03
CA PHE A 161 -1.06 -3.37 20.86
C PHE A 161 -1.56 -3.08 19.45
N SER A 162 -2.30 -1.99 19.29
CA SER A 162 -2.80 -1.55 17.99
C SER A 162 -1.66 -1.06 17.09
N VAL A 163 -1.71 -1.38 15.80
CA VAL A 163 -0.73 -0.92 14.81
C VAL A 163 -1.33 0.12 13.88
N ASN A 164 -0.52 1.06 13.37
CA ASN A 164 -0.89 1.97 12.29
C ASN A 164 -0.42 1.42 10.93
N SER A 165 0.85 1.06 10.87
CA SER A 165 1.56 0.54 9.71
C SER A 165 2.66 -0.41 10.16
N PHE A 166 3.05 -1.33 9.29
CA PHE A 166 3.97 -2.42 9.62
C PHE A 166 4.64 -2.94 8.35
N GLY A 167 5.69 -3.74 8.50
CA GLY A 167 6.30 -4.46 7.38
C GLY A 167 7.53 -5.28 7.79
N PRO A 168 7.89 -6.30 6.99
CA PRO A 168 9.09 -7.09 7.23
C PRO A 168 10.36 -6.24 7.01
N TYR A 169 11.35 -6.42 7.89
CA TYR A 169 12.64 -5.73 7.81
C TYR A 169 13.73 -6.54 8.50
N SER A 170 14.75 -6.97 7.75
CA SER A 170 15.98 -7.57 8.31
C SER A 170 15.72 -8.67 9.36
N GLY A 171 14.78 -9.58 9.10
CA GLY A 171 14.46 -10.71 9.98
C GLY A 171 13.52 -10.41 11.16
N VAL A 172 12.99 -9.20 11.25
CA VAL A 172 11.92 -8.83 12.19
C VAL A 172 10.76 -8.19 11.45
N ILE A 173 9.65 -7.93 12.14
CA ILE A 173 8.62 -7.00 11.67
C ILE A 173 8.84 -5.67 12.36
N LEU A 174 8.88 -4.59 11.58
CA LEU A 174 8.74 -3.24 12.10
C LEU A 174 7.26 -2.87 12.15
N ALA A 175 6.85 -2.19 13.22
CA ALA A 175 5.48 -1.72 13.39
C ALA A 175 5.45 -0.35 14.05
N ILE A 176 4.57 0.53 13.57
CA ILE A 176 4.18 1.76 14.25
C ILE A 176 3.07 1.41 15.24
N ASN A 177 3.37 1.54 16.53
CA ASN A 177 2.45 1.24 17.61
C ASN A 177 1.51 2.43 17.86
N SER A 178 0.26 2.34 17.40
CA SER A 178 -0.73 3.39 17.55
C SER A 178 -1.29 3.50 18.97
N SER A 179 -1.12 2.48 19.81
CA SER A 179 -1.45 2.56 21.25
C SER A 179 -0.38 3.30 22.06
N ASP A 180 0.78 3.58 21.47
CA ASP A 180 1.93 4.23 22.12
C ASP A 180 2.44 5.39 21.26
N ASN A 181 1.55 6.34 20.96
CA ASN A 181 1.84 7.59 20.26
C ASN A 181 2.59 7.42 18.92
N ASN A 182 2.32 6.34 18.19
CA ASN A 182 2.94 6.03 16.90
C ASN A 182 4.48 5.89 16.96
N ASN A 183 4.99 5.38 18.08
CA ASN A 183 6.39 4.99 18.21
C ASN A 183 6.73 3.76 17.37
N LEU A 184 7.99 3.63 16.96
CA LEU A 184 8.48 2.48 16.20
C LEU A 184 8.86 1.31 17.11
N TYR A 185 8.37 0.13 16.76
CA TYR A 185 8.65 -1.13 17.44
C TYR A 185 9.23 -2.16 16.46
N SER A 186 10.06 -3.07 16.98
CA SER A 186 10.37 -4.34 16.34
C SER A 186 9.61 -5.48 17.00
N ILE A 187 9.23 -6.47 16.23
CA ILE A 187 8.59 -7.72 16.66
C ILE A 187 9.46 -8.88 16.17
N SER A 188 9.94 -9.70 17.10
CA SER A 188 10.70 -10.91 16.82
C SER A 188 9.81 -11.96 16.18
N LEU A 189 10.26 -12.56 15.07
CA LEU A 189 9.56 -13.68 14.42
C LEU A 189 9.77 -15.02 15.15
N THR A 190 10.70 -15.09 16.11
CA THR A 190 11.03 -16.33 16.83
C THR A 190 10.18 -16.52 18.08
N ASP A 191 10.04 -15.46 18.88
CA ASP A 191 9.41 -15.52 20.21
C ASP A 191 8.33 -14.44 20.40
N LEU A 192 8.01 -13.68 19.35
CA LEU A 192 7.05 -12.56 19.37
C LEU A 192 7.38 -11.46 20.38
N SER A 193 8.60 -11.44 20.92
CA SER A 193 9.04 -10.37 21.79
C SER A 193 9.00 -9.03 21.03
N THR A 194 8.59 -7.98 21.73
CA THR A 194 8.45 -6.65 21.15
C THR A 194 9.37 -5.67 21.86
N LYS A 195 9.96 -4.75 21.10
CA LYS A 195 10.90 -3.75 21.60
C LYS A 195 10.64 -2.42 20.93
N ARG A 196 10.48 -1.35 21.71
CA ARG A 196 10.48 0.01 21.19
C ARG A 196 11.89 0.35 20.68
N LEU A 197 11.99 0.76 19.41
CA LEU A 197 13.24 1.13 18.78
C LEU A 197 13.48 2.64 18.83
N ALA A 198 12.41 3.44 18.70
CA ALA A 198 12.50 4.89 18.70
C ALA A 198 11.24 5.53 19.29
N ILE A 199 11.44 6.67 19.96
CA ILE A 199 10.37 7.61 20.26
C ILE A 199 10.20 8.50 19.02
N MET A 200 9.03 8.46 18.42
CA MET A 200 8.68 9.20 17.20
C MET A 200 7.16 9.29 17.08
N ASN A 201 6.65 9.99 16.07
CA ASN A 201 5.24 9.97 15.71
C ASN A 201 5.13 9.72 14.20
N GLY A 202 5.26 8.45 13.81
CA GLY A 202 5.25 8.04 12.40
C GLY A 202 3.89 7.54 11.94
N GLU A 203 3.52 7.81 10.69
CA GLU A 203 2.32 7.25 10.07
C GLU A 203 2.66 6.64 8.71
N ASP A 204 1.82 5.71 8.25
CA ASP A 204 1.84 5.19 6.88
C ASP A 204 3.25 4.71 6.46
N MET A 205 3.94 3.95 7.32
CA MET A 205 5.26 3.41 7.05
C MET A 205 5.22 2.40 5.90
N LYS A 206 6.11 2.56 4.92
CA LYS A 206 6.28 1.64 3.79
C LYS A 206 7.74 1.23 3.64
N ILE A 207 7.96 -0.05 3.36
CA ILE A 207 9.29 -0.63 3.16
C ILE A 207 9.38 -1.12 1.72
N ILE A 208 10.33 -0.58 0.96
CA ILE A 208 10.58 -0.98 -0.43
C ILE A 208 12.09 -1.15 -0.64
N ASN A 209 12.51 -2.28 -1.20
CA ASN A 209 13.93 -2.57 -1.48
C ASN A 209 14.86 -2.29 -0.28
N GLY A 210 14.42 -2.66 0.93
CA GLY A 210 15.16 -2.43 2.17
C GLY A 210 15.21 -0.97 2.65
N THR A 211 14.59 -0.03 1.95
CA THR A 211 14.47 1.36 2.38
C THR A 211 13.11 1.59 3.03
N ILE A 212 13.11 2.33 4.14
CA ILE A 212 11.91 2.64 4.90
C ILE A 212 11.54 4.11 4.68
N TYR A 213 10.27 4.35 4.38
CA TYR A 213 9.66 5.68 4.29
C TYR A 213 8.49 5.76 5.25
N PHE A 214 8.18 6.96 5.74
CA PHE A 214 7.02 7.20 6.60
C PHE A 214 6.65 8.70 6.62
N ILE A 215 5.43 9.00 7.07
CA ILE A 215 4.98 10.37 7.34
C ILE A 215 5.39 10.74 8.77
N ASN A 216 6.26 11.73 8.93
CA ASN A 216 6.71 12.25 10.21
C ASN A 216 5.74 13.30 10.74
N VAL A 217 4.80 12.89 11.58
CA VAL A 217 3.77 13.79 12.14
C VAL A 217 4.39 14.84 13.05
N SER A 218 5.46 14.50 13.77
CA SER A 218 6.17 15.45 14.66
C SER A 218 6.84 16.60 13.91
N ASN A 219 7.19 16.41 12.64
CA ASN A 219 7.73 17.46 11.79
C ASN A 219 6.76 17.84 10.69
N ASN A 220 5.58 18.36 11.05
CA ASN A 220 4.57 18.85 10.12
C ASN A 220 4.30 17.86 8.97
N ARG A 221 4.07 16.58 9.29
CA ARG A 221 3.71 15.51 8.33
C ARG A 221 4.63 15.42 7.10
N HIS A 222 5.93 15.72 7.25
CA HIS A 222 6.89 15.58 6.15
C HIS A 222 7.08 14.10 5.80
N LEU A 223 7.35 13.80 4.54
CA LEU A 223 7.78 12.47 4.14
C LEU A 223 9.25 12.32 4.52
N SER A 224 9.55 11.29 5.30
CA SER A 224 10.87 11.00 5.84
C SER A 224 11.37 9.65 5.35
N LYS A 225 12.69 9.55 5.18
CA LYS A 225 13.42 8.30 4.95
C LYS A 225 14.07 7.86 6.27
N MET A 226 13.93 6.57 6.62
CA MET A 226 14.42 6.01 7.87
C MET A 226 15.47 4.91 7.64
N ALA A 227 16.48 4.91 8.50
CA ALA A 227 17.48 3.85 8.63
C ALA A 227 17.37 3.23 10.03
N VAL A 228 17.35 1.90 10.07
CA VAL A 228 17.26 1.11 11.32
C VAL A 228 18.43 0.14 11.37
N ASN A 229 19.28 0.27 12.39
CA ASN A 229 20.35 -0.69 12.66
C ASN A 229 19.93 -1.60 13.82
N LEU A 230 19.68 -2.87 13.52
CA LEU A 230 19.30 -3.91 14.49
C LEU A 230 20.49 -4.71 15.01
N THR A 231 21.69 -4.58 14.42
CA THR A 231 22.86 -5.39 14.78
C THR A 231 23.67 -4.79 15.93
N SER A 232 23.41 -3.53 16.31
CA SER A 232 24.03 -2.89 17.46
C SER A 232 23.40 -3.35 18.78
N ALA A 233 24.21 -3.42 19.86
CA ALA A 233 23.74 -3.78 21.20
C ALA A 233 22.55 -2.91 21.65
N THR A 234 22.58 -1.63 21.29
CA THR A 234 21.44 -0.72 21.35
C THR A 234 21.03 -0.41 19.91
N PRO A 235 19.85 -0.88 19.45
CA PRO A 235 19.35 -0.54 18.12
C PRO A 235 19.34 0.96 17.90
N ALA A 236 19.77 1.40 16.73
CA ALA A 236 19.82 2.81 16.37
C ALA A 236 18.82 3.09 15.24
N VAL A 237 18.07 4.16 15.40
CA VAL A 237 17.10 4.64 14.42
C VAL A 237 17.47 6.08 14.07
N ASN A 238 17.62 6.37 12.79
CA ASN A 238 17.85 7.72 12.28
C ASN A 238 16.90 7.95 11.10
N PHE A 239 16.39 9.17 10.96
CA PHE A 239 15.58 9.54 9.81
C PHE A 239 15.84 10.97 9.40
N THR A 240 15.59 11.24 8.12
CA THR A 240 15.74 12.56 7.49
C THR A 240 14.54 12.83 6.60
N ASP A 241 14.01 14.04 6.67
CA ASP A 241 12.94 14.46 5.75
C ASP A 241 13.46 14.56 4.32
N ILE A 242 12.62 14.13 3.39
CA ILE A 242 12.88 14.15 1.94
C ILE A 242 11.84 14.97 1.18
N SER A 243 10.84 15.53 1.88
CA SER A 243 9.96 16.58 1.37
C SER A 243 10.17 17.86 2.18
N ASP A 244 9.99 19.02 1.53
CA ASP A 244 10.04 20.35 2.18
C ASP A 244 8.62 20.87 2.51
N TYR A 245 7.65 19.97 2.56
CA TYR A 245 6.23 20.26 2.73
C TYR A 245 5.50 19.04 3.28
N GLU A 246 4.33 19.29 3.87
CA GLU A 246 3.38 18.28 4.34
C GLU A 246 3.01 17.30 3.23
N ILE A 247 2.92 16.02 3.57
CA ILE A 247 2.45 14.94 2.72
C ILE A 247 1.21 14.29 3.33
N ASN A 248 0.16 14.15 2.52
CA ASN A 248 -1.07 13.45 2.91
C ASN A 248 -0.96 11.95 2.65
N GLU A 249 -0.39 11.58 1.50
CA GLU A 249 -0.23 10.20 1.05
C GLU A 249 0.94 10.10 0.08
N TYR A 250 1.54 8.93 0.00
CA TYR A 250 2.65 8.67 -0.91
C TYR A 250 2.72 7.20 -1.32
N TYR A 251 3.32 6.97 -2.48
CA TYR A 251 3.42 5.68 -3.15
C TYR A 251 4.86 5.49 -3.64
N PRO A 252 5.71 4.84 -2.85
CA PRO A 252 7.05 4.51 -3.29
C PRO A 252 6.98 3.43 -4.38
N THR A 253 7.82 3.57 -5.39
CA THR A 253 7.95 2.65 -6.53
C THR A 253 9.42 2.40 -6.83
N SER A 254 9.71 1.47 -7.74
CA SER A 254 11.08 1.24 -8.24
C SER A 254 11.69 2.44 -8.98
N LYS A 255 10.88 3.44 -9.35
CA LYS A 255 11.32 4.60 -10.12
C LYS A 255 11.45 5.89 -9.32
N GLY A 256 10.85 5.95 -8.14
CA GLY A 256 10.59 7.21 -7.46
C GLY A 256 9.42 7.09 -6.49
N ILE A 257 9.12 8.19 -5.79
CA ILE A 257 7.96 8.30 -4.92
C ILE A 257 6.96 9.26 -5.54
N PHE A 258 5.74 8.78 -5.75
CA PHE A 258 4.61 9.64 -6.10
C PHE A 258 3.91 10.06 -4.83
N ALA A 259 3.68 11.36 -4.62
CA ALA A 259 3.11 11.85 -3.36
C ALA A 259 2.09 12.95 -3.59
N ARG A 260 1.26 13.18 -2.57
CA ARG A 260 0.28 14.27 -2.53
C ARG A 260 0.61 15.21 -1.39
N LYS A 261 0.71 16.50 -1.70
CA LYS A 261 0.92 17.55 -0.71
C LYS A 261 -0.25 17.67 0.27
N GLY A 262 0.04 18.09 1.50
CA GLY A 262 -0.92 18.42 2.55
C GLY A 262 -1.96 19.44 2.08
N VAL A 263 -1.48 20.62 1.72
CA VAL A 263 -2.24 21.65 1.01
C VAL A 263 -1.93 21.55 -0.48
N ASN A 264 -2.93 21.14 -1.26
CA ASN A 264 -2.80 21.01 -2.70
C ASN A 264 -3.91 21.78 -3.42
N VAL A 265 -3.59 22.98 -3.90
CA VAL A 265 -4.53 23.80 -4.69
C VAL A 265 -4.76 23.27 -6.10
N ASN A 266 -3.87 22.41 -6.59
CA ASN A 266 -3.85 21.95 -7.97
C ASN A 266 -4.33 20.50 -8.12
N ASN A 267 -4.73 19.82 -7.04
CA ASN A 267 -5.12 18.40 -6.99
C ASN A 267 -4.17 17.37 -7.65
N GLY A 268 -2.99 17.78 -8.13
CA GLY A 268 -2.05 16.87 -8.79
C GLY A 268 -1.07 16.16 -7.83
N TYR A 269 -0.59 14.99 -8.26
CA TYR A 269 0.53 14.30 -7.61
C TYR A 269 1.85 14.97 -7.93
N ILE A 270 2.84 14.78 -7.07
CA ILE A 270 4.24 15.14 -7.31
C ILE A 270 5.10 13.90 -7.42
N PHE A 271 6.24 14.03 -8.10
CA PHE A 271 7.22 12.97 -8.21
C PHE A 271 8.54 13.36 -7.53
N LEU A 272 8.98 12.52 -6.59
CA LEU A 272 10.25 12.65 -5.89
C LEU A 272 11.19 11.54 -6.41
N PRO A 273 12.25 11.86 -7.16
CA PRO A 273 13.21 10.85 -7.62
C PRO A 273 13.96 10.24 -6.44
N LEU A 274 14.28 8.94 -6.55
CA LEU A 274 15.05 8.17 -5.55
C LEU A 274 16.56 8.27 -5.79
#